data_AF-A0A836RJJ5-F1
#
_entry.id   AF-A0A836RJJ5-F1
#
_cell.length_a   1.000
_cell.length_b   1.000
_cell.length_c   1.000
_cell.angle_alpha   90.00
_cell.angle_beta   90.00
_cell.angle_gamma   90.00
#
_symmetry.space_group_name_H-M   'P 1'
#
loop_
_entity.id
_entity.type
_entity.pdbx_description
1 polymer ?
#
loop_
_entity_poly.entity_id
_entity_poly.type
_entity_poly.pdbx_seq_one_letter_code
_entity_poly.pdbx_strand_id
1 'polypeptide(L)'
;MTELLADLSQRGIRLDAGGDQLAYFPRAKVTPELRDRLRQHKKEILDLLRGPAYRTALPDTVPASLPEPAVSVVILESQPHTLESCSLSALGQTHAPREILVLGVRRNRRMQKTVAAFASHGVRCAATPLDASGEFIVLGDGRTLLTREWIAKGLEQLADRSVGVAYSDHELLSPLGGWTQYPDRLTADDLARSGRESPTVLMRRDVLVEAWRPGESVSTLMRQLARTGWQLKKQSATVLFRGGKHELYYEQQGLASETVTLFIPLSGREHTWRELRRFLDRQT
;
A
#
# COMPACT_ATOMS: atom_id res chain seq x y z
N MET A 1 -11.66 -37.94 -7.72
CA MET A 1 -11.71 -36.61 -7.06
C MET A 1 -10.36 -35.88 -7.12
N THR A 2 -9.24 -36.52 -6.74
CA THR A 2 -7.88 -35.93 -6.77
C THR A 2 -7.46 -35.47 -8.17
N GLU A 3 -7.79 -36.23 -9.21
CA GLU A 3 -7.53 -35.86 -10.62
C GLU A 3 -8.33 -34.63 -11.08
N LEU A 4 -9.54 -34.43 -10.56
CA LEU A 4 -10.38 -33.27 -10.90
C LEU A 4 -9.80 -31.99 -10.30
N LEU A 5 -9.31 -32.04 -9.05
CA LEU A 5 -8.66 -30.90 -8.40
C LEU A 5 -7.30 -30.57 -9.06
N ALA A 6 -6.56 -31.58 -9.50
CA ALA A 6 -5.31 -31.40 -10.25
C ALA A 6 -5.57 -30.75 -11.62
N ASP A 7 -6.56 -31.22 -12.38
CA ASP A 7 -6.96 -30.66 -13.68
C ASP A 7 -7.45 -29.20 -13.55
N LEU A 8 -8.19 -28.88 -12.47
CA LEU A 8 -8.62 -27.50 -12.18
C LEU A 8 -7.44 -26.58 -11.83
N SER A 9 -6.51 -27.05 -11.00
CA SER A 9 -5.29 -26.32 -10.64
C SER A 9 -4.42 -26.04 -11.85
N GLN A 10 -4.20 -27.05 -12.71
CA GLN A 10 -3.42 -26.93 -13.94
C GLN A 10 -4.03 -25.94 -14.93
N ARG A 11 -5.37 -25.82 -14.96
CA ARG A 11 -6.10 -24.82 -15.77
C ARG A 11 -6.18 -23.44 -15.13
N GLY A 12 -5.65 -23.28 -13.91
CA GLY A 12 -5.70 -22.05 -13.12
C GLY A 12 -7.11 -21.67 -12.67
N ILE A 13 -7.99 -22.66 -12.49
CA ILE A 13 -9.37 -22.49 -12.03
C ILE A 13 -9.39 -22.68 -10.51
N ARG A 14 -9.73 -21.62 -9.79
CA ARG A 14 -9.87 -21.63 -8.33
C ARG A 14 -11.30 -21.97 -7.95
N LEU A 15 -11.47 -22.82 -6.94
CA LEU A 15 -12.75 -23.16 -6.32
C LEU A 15 -12.85 -22.47 -4.95
N ASP A 16 -14.02 -21.94 -4.64
CA ASP A 16 -14.32 -21.32 -3.35
C ASP A 16 -15.73 -21.72 -2.88
N ALA A 17 -15.95 -21.76 -1.57
CA ALA A 17 -17.22 -22.13 -0.96
C ALA A 17 -18.03 -20.86 -0.63
N GLY A 18 -18.98 -20.50 -1.49
CA GLY A 18 -19.91 -19.39 -1.28
C GLY A 18 -21.21 -19.86 -0.65
N GLY A 19 -21.22 -20.12 0.67
CA GLY A 19 -22.32 -20.85 1.29
C GLY A 19 -22.47 -22.22 0.62
N ASP A 20 -23.70 -22.69 0.34
CA ASP A 20 -23.98 -23.99 -0.31
C ASP A 20 -23.69 -24.05 -1.82
N GLN A 21 -22.92 -23.09 -2.34
CA GLN A 21 -22.56 -23.03 -3.74
C GLN A 21 -21.04 -23.08 -3.93
N LEU A 22 -20.61 -23.76 -5.00
CA LEU A 22 -19.23 -23.71 -5.46
C LEU A 22 -19.07 -22.51 -6.38
N ALA A 23 -18.30 -21.53 -5.93
CA ALA A 23 -17.82 -20.45 -6.77
C ALA A 23 -16.55 -20.92 -7.50
N TYR A 24 -16.41 -20.58 -8.77
CA TYR A 24 -15.22 -20.88 -9.55
C TYR A 24 -14.75 -19.69 -10.38
N PHE A 25 -13.43 -19.48 -10.45
CA PHE A 25 -12.82 -18.34 -11.14
C PHE A 25 -11.54 -18.75 -11.89
N PRO A 26 -11.33 -18.30 -13.15
CA PRO A 26 -12.23 -17.51 -13.99
C PRO A 26 -13.31 -18.37 -14.67
N ARG A 27 -14.56 -17.89 -14.71
CA ARG A 27 -15.71 -18.62 -15.29
C ARG A 27 -15.54 -18.96 -16.78
N ALA A 28 -14.82 -18.13 -17.51
CA ALA A 28 -14.55 -18.32 -18.94
C ALA A 28 -13.73 -19.60 -19.25
N LYS A 29 -13.01 -20.14 -18.26
CA LYS A 29 -12.21 -21.36 -18.42
C LYS A 29 -12.97 -22.64 -18.02
N VAL A 30 -14.21 -22.53 -17.53
CA VAL A 30 -15.01 -23.68 -17.11
C VAL A 30 -15.91 -24.13 -18.26
N THR A 31 -15.48 -25.19 -18.95
CA THR A 31 -16.27 -25.80 -20.03
C THR A 31 -17.54 -26.46 -19.49
N PRO A 32 -18.57 -26.69 -20.33
CA PRO A 32 -19.80 -27.38 -19.92
C PRO A 32 -19.54 -28.74 -19.28
N GLU A 33 -18.61 -29.52 -19.82
CA GLU A 33 -18.25 -30.86 -19.33
C GLU A 33 -17.60 -30.78 -17.94
N LEU A 34 -16.76 -29.76 -17.72
CA LEU A 34 -16.12 -29.52 -16.43
C LEU A 34 -17.13 -29.05 -15.38
N ARG A 35 -18.16 -28.29 -15.81
CA ARG A 35 -19.26 -27.86 -14.94
C ARG A 35 -20.11 -29.05 -14.48
N ASP A 36 -20.37 -30.01 -15.34
CA ASP A 36 -21.12 -31.22 -14.99
C ASP A 36 -20.35 -32.10 -14.01
N ARG A 37 -19.03 -32.24 -14.21
CA ARG A 37 -18.14 -32.93 -13.26
C ARG A 37 -18.07 -32.24 -11.89
N LEU A 38 -18.01 -30.90 -11.86
CA LEU A 38 -18.06 -30.11 -10.63
C LEU A 38 -19.41 -30.27 -9.91
N ARG A 39 -20.51 -30.36 -10.66
CA ARG A 39 -21.85 -30.59 -10.10
C ARG A 39 -21.99 -31.98 -9.49
N GLN A 40 -21.42 -32.99 -10.14
CA GLN A 40 -21.41 -34.38 -9.69
C GLN A 40 -20.67 -34.55 -8.35
N HIS A 41 -19.53 -33.87 -8.17
CA HIS A 41 -18.73 -33.93 -6.95
C HIS A 41 -18.97 -32.75 -5.98
N LYS A 42 -20.06 -32.00 -6.17
CA LYS A 42 -20.30 -30.73 -5.45
C LYS A 42 -20.25 -30.90 -3.92
N LYS A 43 -20.89 -31.95 -3.41
CA LYS A 43 -20.98 -32.20 -1.96
C LYS A 43 -19.61 -32.52 -1.37
N GLU A 44 -18.88 -33.43 -2.00
CA GLU A 44 -17.53 -33.83 -1.57
C GLU A 44 -16.52 -32.67 -1.62
N ILE A 45 -16.62 -31.81 -2.65
CA ILE A 45 -15.78 -30.62 -2.78
C ILE A 45 -16.14 -29.59 -1.71
N LEU A 46 -17.43 -29.35 -1.45
CA LEU A 46 -17.85 -28.45 -0.37
C LEU A 46 -17.40 -28.99 0.99
N ASP A 47 -17.49 -30.30 1.23
CA ASP A 47 -17.04 -30.91 2.48
C ASP A 47 -15.51 -30.84 2.63
N LEU A 48 -14.73 -30.93 1.55
CA LEU A 48 -13.28 -30.69 1.55
C LEU A 48 -12.91 -29.21 1.76
N LEU A 49 -13.71 -28.28 1.23
CA LEU A 49 -13.51 -26.84 1.40
C LEU A 49 -14.00 -26.33 2.76
N ARG A 50 -14.92 -27.05 3.44
CA ARG A 50 -15.53 -26.69 4.73
C ARG A 50 -14.99 -27.49 5.91
N GLY A 51 -14.45 -28.68 5.68
CA GLY A 51 -14.00 -29.63 6.69
C GLY A 51 -12.49 -29.57 6.96
N PRO A 52 -12.05 -30.03 8.14
CA PRO A 52 -10.81 -29.58 8.77
C PRO A 52 -9.61 -30.00 7.94
N ALA A 53 -8.66 -29.07 7.83
CA ALA A 53 -7.35 -29.31 7.28
C ALA A 53 -6.82 -30.68 7.71
N TYR A 54 -6.23 -31.37 6.76
CA TYR A 54 -5.24 -32.40 6.95
C TYR A 54 -4.10 -31.86 7.83
N ARG A 55 -4.33 -31.79 9.15
CA ARG A 55 -3.33 -31.81 10.21
C ARG A 55 -3.24 -33.25 10.67
N THR A 56 -2.56 -34.07 9.88
CA THR A 56 -2.05 -35.34 10.38
C THR A 56 -0.91 -35.01 11.35
N ALA A 57 -1.04 -35.57 12.55
CA ALA A 57 -0.23 -35.32 13.71
C ALA A 57 1.27 -35.57 13.50
N LEU A 58 2.08 -34.60 13.91
CA LEU A 58 3.34 -34.81 14.61
C LEU A 58 3.19 -34.17 16.01
N PRO A 59 3.74 -34.78 17.07
CA PRO A 59 3.39 -34.45 18.44
C PRO A 59 4.04 -33.14 18.91
N ASP A 60 3.22 -32.35 19.62
CA ASP A 60 3.53 -31.43 20.71
C ASP A 60 4.79 -30.57 20.64
N THR A 61 4.63 -29.35 20.12
CA THR A 61 4.65 -28.09 20.90
C THR A 61 4.65 -26.92 19.91
N VAL A 62 3.50 -26.29 19.67
CA VAL A 62 3.45 -24.99 18.99
C VAL A 62 2.76 -24.01 19.94
N PRO A 63 3.43 -22.91 20.34
CA PRO A 63 2.85 -21.92 21.23
C PRO A 63 1.61 -21.31 20.57
N ALA A 64 0.63 -20.93 21.38
CA ALA A 64 -0.58 -20.24 20.96
C ALA A 64 -0.28 -19.23 19.85
N SER A 65 -0.96 -19.36 18.70
CA SER A 65 -0.80 -18.45 17.57
C SER A 65 -0.95 -17.02 18.09
N LEU A 66 0.11 -16.23 17.99
CA LEU A 66 0.07 -14.81 18.31
C LEU A 66 -1.09 -14.18 17.53
N PRO A 67 -1.85 -13.26 18.14
CA PRO A 67 -2.89 -12.54 17.41
C PRO A 67 -2.27 -11.89 16.17
N GLU A 68 -2.94 -12.03 15.03
CA GLU A 68 -2.48 -11.39 13.79
C GLU A 68 -2.30 -9.89 14.01
N PRO A 69 -1.23 -9.29 13.43
CA PRO A 69 -0.94 -7.88 13.65
C PRO A 69 -2.09 -6.99 13.13
N ALA A 70 -2.56 -6.09 13.97
CA ALA A 70 -3.67 -5.20 13.61
C ALA A 70 -3.19 -4.12 12.63
N VAL A 71 -3.81 -4.04 11.45
CA VAL A 71 -3.49 -3.04 10.42
C VAL A 71 -4.63 -2.04 10.25
N SER A 72 -4.31 -0.75 10.19
CA SER A 72 -5.22 0.30 9.74
C SER A 72 -4.77 0.85 8.38
N VAL A 73 -5.71 1.17 7.50
CA VAL A 73 -5.42 1.86 6.25
C VAL A 73 -5.87 3.31 6.34
N VAL A 74 -5.06 4.24 5.88
CA VAL A 74 -5.35 5.68 5.85
C VAL A 74 -5.22 6.19 4.42
N ILE A 75 -6.27 6.81 3.90
CA ILE A 75 -6.31 7.39 2.54
C ILE A 75 -6.24 8.92 2.65
N LEU A 76 -5.06 9.49 2.34
CA LEU A 76 -4.71 10.90 2.59
C LEU A 76 -5.32 11.87 1.56
N GLU A 77 -5.05 11.64 0.27
CA GLU A 77 -5.40 12.54 -0.84
C GLU A 77 -6.64 12.04 -1.60
N SER A 78 -7.68 11.70 -0.85
CA SER A 78 -8.88 11.06 -1.40
C SER A 78 -9.61 11.96 -2.39
N GLN A 79 -10.01 11.41 -3.55
CA GLN A 79 -10.82 12.12 -4.55
C GLN A 79 -12.16 11.40 -4.80
N PRO A 80 -13.25 12.11 -5.17
CA PRO A 80 -14.57 11.50 -5.31
C PRO A 80 -14.66 10.37 -6.34
N HIS A 81 -13.82 10.38 -7.37
CA HIS A 81 -13.85 9.40 -8.45
C HIS A 81 -12.90 8.21 -8.21
N THR A 82 -11.98 8.30 -7.25
CA THR A 82 -11.04 7.23 -6.92
C THR A 82 -11.37 6.53 -5.60
N LEU A 83 -12.01 7.24 -4.67
CA LEU A 83 -12.21 6.78 -3.29
C LEU A 83 -12.84 5.38 -3.19
N GLU A 84 -13.92 5.12 -3.93
CA GLU A 84 -14.59 3.82 -3.91
C GLU A 84 -13.63 2.67 -4.25
N SER A 85 -12.89 2.80 -5.34
CA SER A 85 -11.93 1.78 -5.76
C SER A 85 -10.75 1.63 -4.80
N CYS A 86 -10.30 2.72 -4.16
CA CYS A 86 -9.24 2.65 -3.16
C CYS A 86 -9.73 1.88 -1.92
N SER A 87 -10.93 2.19 -1.42
CA SER A 87 -11.57 1.46 -0.33
C SER A 87 -11.75 -0.02 -0.66
N LEU A 88 -12.23 -0.34 -1.86
CA LEU A 88 -12.37 -1.72 -2.31
C LEU A 88 -11.02 -2.47 -2.38
N SER A 89 -9.96 -1.80 -2.83
CA SER A 89 -8.62 -2.42 -2.87
C SER A 89 -8.06 -2.71 -1.47
N ALA A 90 -8.37 -1.84 -0.49
CA ALA A 90 -8.02 -2.04 0.91
C ALA A 90 -8.85 -3.15 1.58
N LEU A 91 -10.16 -3.21 1.29
CA LEU A 91 -11.03 -4.29 1.77
C LEU A 91 -10.68 -5.65 1.14
N GLY A 92 -10.15 -5.66 -0.08
CA GLY A 92 -9.77 -6.86 -0.81
C GLY A 92 -8.42 -7.47 -0.43
N GLN A 93 -7.75 -6.95 0.60
CA GLN A 93 -6.45 -7.46 1.06
C GLN A 93 -6.59 -8.85 1.69
N THR A 94 -5.59 -9.71 1.47
CA THR A 94 -5.51 -11.01 2.17
C THR A 94 -5.36 -10.83 3.67
N HIS A 95 -4.57 -9.83 4.08
CA HIS A 95 -4.51 -9.36 5.46
C HIS A 95 -5.53 -8.24 5.63
N ALA A 96 -6.73 -8.57 6.12
CA ALA A 96 -7.83 -7.62 6.21
C ALA A 96 -7.50 -6.48 7.18
N PRO A 97 -7.64 -5.21 6.76
CA PRO A 97 -7.46 -4.09 7.68
C PRO A 97 -8.60 -4.05 8.69
N ARG A 98 -8.28 -3.70 9.94
CA ARG A 98 -9.26 -3.51 11.02
C ARG A 98 -10.17 -2.31 10.77
N GLU A 99 -9.62 -1.29 10.12
CA GLU A 99 -10.33 -0.07 9.78
C GLU A 99 -9.67 0.63 8.59
N ILE A 100 -10.47 1.46 7.90
CA ILE A 100 -10.02 2.29 6.80
C ILE A 100 -10.44 3.74 7.10
N LEU A 101 -9.47 4.62 7.23
CA LEU A 101 -9.65 6.03 7.52
C LEU A 101 -9.53 6.82 6.23
N VAL A 102 -10.47 7.73 6.00
CA VAL A 102 -10.50 8.60 4.82
C VAL A 102 -10.40 10.05 5.25
N LEU A 103 -9.33 10.74 4.82
CA LEU A 103 -9.10 12.15 5.13
C LEU A 103 -9.71 13.06 4.06
N GLY A 104 -9.88 14.35 4.40
CA GLY A 104 -10.37 15.36 3.46
C GLY A 104 -11.87 15.29 3.12
N VAL A 105 -12.63 14.37 3.72
CA VAL A 105 -14.04 14.08 3.37
C VAL A 105 -15.03 15.17 3.83
N ARG A 106 -14.71 15.92 4.90
CA ARG A 106 -15.67 16.82 5.59
C ARG A 106 -16.36 17.84 4.69
N ARG A 107 -15.70 18.31 3.63
CA ARG A 107 -16.24 19.34 2.71
C ARG A 107 -16.81 18.78 1.42
N ASN A 108 -16.81 17.45 1.23
CA ASN A 108 -17.21 16.81 -0.03
C ASN A 108 -18.36 15.80 0.17
N ARG A 109 -19.58 16.21 -0.18
CA ARG A 109 -20.79 15.37 -0.02
C ARG A 109 -20.72 14.05 -0.79
N ARG A 110 -20.07 14.01 -1.97
CA ARG A 110 -19.94 12.77 -2.75
C ARG A 110 -19.05 11.78 -2.04
N MET A 111 -17.92 12.23 -1.51
CA MET A 111 -17.03 11.38 -0.72
C MET A 111 -17.69 10.93 0.58
N GLN A 112 -18.47 11.80 1.25
CA GLN A 112 -19.23 11.41 2.45
C GLN A 112 -20.21 10.27 2.16
N LYS A 113 -20.93 10.34 1.04
CA LYS A 113 -21.82 9.26 0.61
C LYS A 113 -21.05 7.96 0.35
N THR A 114 -19.90 8.04 -0.31
CA THR A 114 -19.03 6.87 -0.53
C THR A 114 -18.57 6.27 0.80
N VAL A 115 -18.05 7.08 1.73
CA VAL A 115 -17.65 6.58 3.06
C VAL A 115 -18.82 5.93 3.80
N ALA A 116 -20.00 6.57 3.79
CA ALA A 116 -21.19 6.03 4.43
C ALA A 116 -21.62 4.67 3.84
N ALA A 117 -21.48 4.49 2.52
CA ALA A 117 -21.78 3.21 1.85
C ALA A 117 -20.87 2.06 2.31
N PHE A 118 -19.65 2.34 2.78
CA PHE A 118 -18.71 1.35 3.29
C PHE A 118 -18.58 1.34 4.83
N ALA A 119 -19.42 2.08 5.55
CA ALA A 119 -19.31 2.20 7.01
C ALA A 119 -19.43 0.86 7.75
N SER A 120 -20.27 -0.06 7.25
CA SER A 120 -20.40 -1.42 7.78
C SER A 120 -19.15 -2.29 7.62
N HIS A 121 -18.19 -1.86 6.79
CA HIS A 121 -16.93 -2.52 6.54
C HIS A 121 -15.75 -1.79 7.21
N GLY A 122 -16.02 -0.96 8.22
CA GLY A 122 -14.99 -0.25 8.99
C GLY A 122 -14.38 0.95 8.28
N VAL A 123 -15.00 1.45 7.21
CA VAL A 123 -14.56 2.68 6.52
C VAL A 123 -15.16 3.91 7.22
N ARG A 124 -14.32 4.86 7.64
CA ARG A 124 -14.76 6.07 8.35
C ARG A 124 -13.97 7.30 7.96
N CYS A 125 -14.55 8.47 8.24
CA CYS A 125 -13.83 9.73 8.11
C CYS A 125 -12.81 9.88 9.25
N ALA A 126 -11.69 10.54 8.97
CA ALA A 126 -10.70 10.93 9.96
C ALA A 126 -10.17 12.34 9.70
N ALA A 127 -9.62 12.97 10.74
CA ALA A 127 -8.99 14.28 10.63
C ALA A 127 -7.49 14.16 10.36
N THR A 128 -6.86 13.14 10.93
CA THR A 128 -5.40 12.91 10.85
C THR A 128 -5.09 11.42 10.75
N PRO A 129 -3.96 11.00 10.16
CA PRO A 129 -3.55 9.60 10.14
C PRO A 129 -3.35 9.03 11.55
N LEU A 130 -3.06 9.88 12.52
CA LEU A 130 -2.89 9.51 13.92
C LEU A 130 -4.20 8.99 14.56
N ASP A 131 -5.36 9.25 13.95
CA ASP A 131 -6.66 8.72 14.39
C ASP A 131 -6.78 7.20 14.16
N ALA A 132 -5.88 6.58 13.40
CA ALA A 132 -5.84 5.14 13.22
C ALA A 132 -5.54 4.45 14.57
N SER A 133 -5.80 3.15 14.69
CA SER A 133 -5.59 2.39 15.93
C SER A 133 -4.78 1.11 15.75
N GLY A 134 -4.53 0.69 14.51
CA GLY A 134 -3.71 -0.47 14.17
C GLY A 134 -2.26 -0.30 14.63
N GLU A 135 -1.62 -1.42 14.95
CA GLU A 135 -0.18 -1.48 15.22
C GLU A 135 0.63 -1.08 13.99
N PHE A 136 0.13 -1.44 12.81
CA PHE A 136 0.69 -1.08 11.52
C PHE A 136 -0.28 -0.21 10.74
N ILE A 137 0.26 0.77 10.04
CA ILE A 137 -0.49 1.78 9.32
C ILE A 137 -0.07 1.76 7.85
N VAL A 138 -1.04 1.57 6.97
CA VAL A 138 -0.88 1.91 5.55
C VAL A 138 -1.20 3.38 5.37
N LEU A 139 -0.26 4.18 4.91
CA LEU A 139 -0.54 5.51 4.38
C LEU A 139 -0.62 5.41 2.86
N GLY A 140 -1.84 5.53 2.33
CA GLY A 140 -2.10 5.47 0.89
C GLY A 140 -2.49 6.81 0.30
N ASP A 141 -1.91 7.12 -0.84
CA ASP A 141 -2.42 8.17 -1.72
C ASP A 141 -3.80 7.78 -2.28
N GLY A 142 -4.72 8.75 -2.40
CA GLY A 142 -6.08 8.52 -2.88
C GLY A 142 -6.20 8.12 -4.34
N ARG A 143 -5.11 8.00 -5.08
CA ARG A 143 -5.03 7.49 -6.46
C ARG A 143 -4.47 6.08 -6.54
N THR A 144 -3.99 5.53 -5.43
CA THR A 144 -3.34 4.22 -5.37
C THR A 144 -4.34 3.11 -5.10
N LEU A 145 -4.19 1.99 -5.82
CA LEU A 145 -4.87 0.73 -5.53
C LEU A 145 -3.85 -0.28 -5.00
N LEU A 146 -4.17 -0.88 -3.86
CA LEU A 146 -3.35 -1.94 -3.31
C LEU A 146 -3.58 -3.24 -4.11
N THR A 147 -2.51 -3.92 -4.50
CA THR A 147 -2.63 -5.30 -4.99
C THR A 147 -2.98 -6.22 -3.82
N ARG A 148 -3.58 -7.38 -4.11
CA ARG A 148 -4.25 -8.25 -3.12
C ARG A 148 -3.39 -8.64 -1.90
N GLU A 149 -2.08 -8.76 -2.07
CA GLU A 149 -1.15 -9.23 -1.04
C GLU A 149 -0.26 -8.11 -0.48
N TRP A 150 -0.54 -6.85 -0.83
CA TRP A 150 0.34 -5.74 -0.54
C TRP A 150 0.57 -5.48 0.95
N ILE A 151 -0.48 -5.61 1.77
CA ILE A 151 -0.33 -5.49 3.23
C ILE A 151 0.49 -6.66 3.78
N ALA A 152 0.17 -7.90 3.40
CA ALA A 152 0.87 -9.08 3.89
C ALA A 152 2.37 -9.06 3.55
N LYS A 153 2.71 -8.69 2.31
CA LYS A 153 4.12 -8.54 1.88
C LYS A 153 4.84 -7.36 2.52
N GLY A 154 4.14 -6.28 2.85
CA GLY A 154 4.71 -5.20 3.64
C GLY A 154 5.02 -5.62 5.08
N LEU A 155 4.13 -6.39 5.71
CA LEU A 155 4.32 -6.87 7.08
C LEU A 155 5.55 -7.78 7.21
N GLU A 156 5.86 -8.58 6.18
CA GLU A 156 7.10 -9.38 6.12
C GLU A 156 8.36 -8.51 6.29
N GLN A 157 8.37 -7.28 5.75
CA GLN A 157 9.51 -6.36 5.89
C GLN A 157 9.59 -5.73 7.29
N LEU A 158 8.44 -5.46 7.91
CA LEU A 158 8.35 -4.83 9.23
C LEU A 158 8.52 -5.81 10.40
N ALA A 159 8.72 -7.10 10.10
CA ALA A 159 9.18 -8.07 11.10
C ALA A 159 10.54 -7.68 11.71
N ASP A 160 11.39 -7.01 10.92
CA ASP A 160 12.62 -6.38 11.39
C ASP A 160 12.31 -5.01 12.01
N ARG A 161 12.50 -4.89 13.33
CA ARG A 161 12.20 -3.67 14.08
C ARG A 161 13.05 -2.47 13.69
N SER A 162 14.15 -2.64 12.94
CA SER A 162 14.93 -1.52 12.41
C SER A 162 14.34 -0.90 11.13
N VAL A 163 13.32 -1.54 10.56
CA VAL A 163 12.60 -1.07 9.38
C VAL A 163 11.43 -0.21 9.83
N GLY A 164 11.51 1.08 9.51
CA GLY A 164 10.44 2.03 9.81
C GLY A 164 9.34 2.00 8.76
N VAL A 165 9.69 1.68 7.51
CA VAL A 165 8.79 1.77 6.36
C VAL A 165 9.03 0.62 5.38
N ALA A 166 7.94 -0.01 4.96
CA ALA A 166 7.88 -0.83 3.76
C ALA A 166 7.24 -0.03 2.61
N TYR A 167 7.93 0.06 1.46
CA TYR A 167 7.44 0.67 0.23
C TYR A 167 7.49 -0.31 -0.93
N SER A 168 6.91 0.01 -2.08
CA SER A 168 6.91 -0.90 -3.24
C SER A 168 7.12 -0.17 -4.54
N ASP A 169 7.35 -0.93 -5.62
CA ASP A 169 7.19 -0.42 -6.97
C ASP A 169 5.72 -0.24 -7.34
N HIS A 170 5.48 0.72 -8.23
CA HIS A 170 4.14 1.10 -8.66
C HIS A 170 4.03 0.87 -10.16
N GLU A 171 2.94 0.23 -10.55
CA GLU A 171 2.54 0.11 -11.94
C GLU A 171 1.61 1.28 -12.29
N LEU A 172 1.96 2.03 -13.34
CA LEU A 172 1.18 3.19 -13.78
C LEU A 172 -0.03 2.73 -14.59
N LEU A 173 -1.22 3.13 -14.15
CA LEU A 173 -2.48 2.90 -14.89
C LEU A 173 -2.71 3.92 -16.03
N SER A 174 -1.65 4.59 -16.49
CA SER A 174 -1.71 5.52 -17.62
C SER A 174 -1.75 4.74 -18.95
N PRO A 175 -2.19 5.35 -20.06
CA PRO A 175 -2.16 4.69 -21.38
C PRO A 175 -0.75 4.27 -21.83
N LEU A 176 0.28 4.96 -21.33
CA LEU A 176 1.68 4.64 -21.61
C LEU A 176 2.20 3.48 -20.74
N GLY A 177 1.45 3.12 -19.69
CA GLY A 177 1.90 2.19 -18.67
C GLY A 177 3.17 2.67 -17.97
N GLY A 178 3.91 1.72 -17.42
CA GLY A 178 5.22 1.96 -16.80
C GLY A 178 5.30 1.41 -15.39
N TRP A 179 6.52 1.15 -14.97
CA TRP A 179 6.84 0.58 -13.66
C TRP A 179 7.95 1.41 -13.05
N THR A 180 7.80 1.78 -11.79
CA THR A 180 8.95 2.27 -11.04
C THR A 180 9.91 1.12 -10.79
N GLN A 181 11.19 1.45 -10.60
CA GLN A 181 12.21 0.49 -10.19
C GLN A 181 12.98 1.10 -9.01
N TYR A 182 12.31 1.19 -7.88
CA TYR A 182 12.95 1.66 -6.66
C TYR A 182 14.03 0.66 -6.22
N PRO A 183 15.12 1.13 -5.61
CA PRO A 183 16.13 0.25 -5.01
C PRO A 183 15.50 -0.56 -3.88
N ASP A 184 16.16 -1.64 -3.45
CA ASP A 184 15.67 -2.46 -2.32
C ASP A 184 15.71 -1.72 -0.98
N ARG A 185 16.58 -0.71 -0.89
CA ARG A 185 16.68 0.22 0.24
C ARG A 185 16.76 1.65 -0.26
N LEU A 186 16.01 2.54 0.37
CA LEU A 186 16.09 3.98 0.13
C LEU A 186 16.86 4.65 1.26
N THR A 187 17.88 5.42 0.89
CA THR A 187 18.60 6.31 1.80
C THR A 187 18.04 7.73 1.73
N ALA A 188 18.37 8.57 2.72
CA ALA A 188 18.02 9.99 2.69
C ALA A 188 18.57 10.69 1.43
N ASP A 189 19.76 10.26 1.02
CA ASP A 189 20.48 10.68 -0.16
C ASP A 189 19.77 10.29 -1.46
N ASP A 190 19.22 9.07 -1.54
CA ASP A 190 18.40 8.65 -2.68
C ASP A 190 17.15 9.50 -2.80
N LEU A 191 16.43 9.69 -1.68
CA LEU A 191 15.20 10.48 -1.65
C LEU A 191 15.45 11.95 -2.02
N ALA A 192 16.57 12.52 -1.60
CA ALA A 192 16.93 13.90 -1.93
C ALA A 192 17.29 14.09 -3.42
N ARG A 193 17.91 13.10 -4.07
CA ARG A 193 18.44 13.24 -5.44
C ARG A 193 17.50 12.80 -6.54
N SER A 194 16.58 11.89 -6.26
CA SER A 194 15.93 11.10 -7.32
C SER A 194 14.42 11.24 -7.41
N GLY A 195 13.79 12.05 -6.54
CA GLY A 195 12.33 12.17 -6.49
C GLY A 195 11.62 10.82 -6.28
N ARG A 196 12.35 9.82 -5.75
CA ARG A 196 11.87 8.44 -5.57
C ARG A 196 10.97 8.34 -4.35
N GLU A 197 9.78 8.92 -4.47
CA GLU A 197 8.83 8.98 -3.39
C GLU A 197 7.69 8.01 -3.70
N SER A 198 7.53 7.00 -2.84
CA SER A 198 6.42 6.07 -2.95
C SER A 198 5.15 6.75 -2.42
N PRO A 199 4.12 7.08 -3.24
CA PRO A 199 2.82 7.54 -2.76
C PRO A 199 2.10 6.62 -1.77
N THR A 200 2.56 5.39 -1.54
CA THR A 200 1.96 4.49 -0.56
C THR A 200 3.02 3.73 0.22
N VAL A 201 2.85 3.68 1.53
CA VAL A 201 3.80 3.05 2.46
C VAL A 201 3.07 2.33 3.59
N LEU A 202 3.67 1.24 4.08
CA LEU A 202 3.26 0.56 5.31
C LEU A 202 4.31 0.85 6.37
N MET A 203 3.90 1.18 7.58
CA MET A 203 4.81 1.47 8.68
C MET A 203 4.23 1.06 10.02
N ARG A 204 5.07 1.08 11.05
CA ARG A 204 4.64 0.89 12.43
C ARG A 204 4.00 2.18 12.95
N ARG A 205 3.02 2.05 13.84
CA ARG A 205 2.30 3.18 14.41
C ARG A 205 3.19 4.08 15.26
N ASP A 206 4.11 3.51 16.03
CA ASP A 206 5.06 4.27 16.86
C ASP A 206 5.95 5.19 15.99
N VAL A 207 6.43 4.67 14.85
CA VAL A 207 7.18 5.43 13.84
C VAL A 207 6.34 6.57 13.27
N LEU A 208 5.06 6.32 12.95
CA LEU A 208 4.15 7.37 12.47
C LEU A 208 3.94 8.47 13.52
N VAL A 209 3.73 8.11 14.78
CA VAL A 209 3.50 9.05 15.89
C VAL A 209 4.73 9.93 16.11
N GLU A 210 5.93 9.35 16.03
CA GLU A 210 7.20 10.07 16.17
C GLU A 210 7.38 11.09 15.03
N ALA A 211 7.12 10.67 13.79
CA ALA A 211 7.57 11.41 12.62
C ALA A 211 6.51 12.33 12.00
N TRP A 212 5.22 11.97 12.01
CA TRP A 212 4.17 12.71 11.30
C TRP A 212 4.00 14.13 11.83
N ARG A 213 3.88 15.10 10.91
CA ARG A 213 3.42 16.47 11.22
C ARG A 213 2.17 16.83 10.43
N PRO A 214 1.29 17.70 10.97
CA PRO A 214 0.11 18.16 10.25
C PRO A 214 0.46 18.81 8.91
N GLY A 215 -0.20 18.38 7.83
CA GLY A 215 0.00 18.91 6.49
C GLY A 215 1.15 18.26 5.70
N GLU A 216 1.85 17.28 6.27
CA GLU A 216 2.90 16.54 5.55
C GLU A 216 2.33 15.54 4.54
N SER A 217 3.14 15.28 3.51
CA SER A 217 2.93 14.21 2.53
C SER A 217 3.71 12.95 2.94
N VAL A 218 3.33 11.80 2.37
CA VAL A 218 4.07 10.52 2.54
C VAL A 218 5.54 10.68 2.18
N SER A 219 5.81 11.39 1.09
CA SER A 219 7.12 11.81 0.64
C SER A 219 7.98 12.49 1.70
N THR A 220 7.42 13.51 2.36
CA THR A 220 8.11 14.30 3.39
C THR A 220 8.43 13.42 4.60
N LEU A 221 7.46 12.59 5.00
CA LEU A 221 7.62 11.60 6.06
C LEU A 221 8.75 10.61 5.77
N MET A 222 8.81 10.03 4.55
CA MET A 222 9.88 9.12 4.16
C MET A 222 11.26 9.80 4.24
N ARG A 223 11.37 11.05 3.77
CA ARG A 223 12.62 11.84 3.85
C ARG A 223 13.04 12.06 5.30
N GLN A 224 12.11 12.39 6.19
CA GLN A 224 12.40 12.56 7.61
C GLN A 224 12.88 11.26 8.26
N LEU A 225 12.17 10.16 8.02
CA LEU A 225 12.51 8.85 8.59
C LEU A 225 13.89 8.36 8.13
N ALA A 226 14.22 8.55 6.85
CA ALA A 226 15.54 8.19 6.34
C ALA A 226 16.67 9.01 7.00
N ARG A 227 16.41 10.26 7.39
CA ARG A 227 17.38 11.12 8.11
C ARG A 227 17.53 10.77 9.59
N THR A 228 16.49 10.23 10.23
CA THR A 228 16.55 9.79 11.63
C THR A 228 17.10 8.37 11.80
N GLY A 229 17.54 7.73 10.71
CA GLY A 229 18.23 6.44 10.73
C GLY A 229 17.32 5.22 10.58
N TRP A 230 16.02 5.41 10.33
CA TRP A 230 15.12 4.30 10.03
C TRP A 230 15.46 3.67 8.69
N GLN A 231 15.38 2.34 8.61
CA GLN A 231 15.47 1.66 7.32
C GLN A 231 14.15 1.76 6.57
N LEU A 232 14.22 2.12 5.30
CA LEU A 232 13.13 2.04 4.35
C LEU A 232 13.43 0.83 3.46
N LYS A 233 12.58 -0.20 3.48
CA LYS A 233 12.76 -1.42 2.67
C LYS A 233 11.68 -1.57 1.61
N LYS A 234 12.09 -2.02 0.44
CA LYS A 234 11.18 -2.40 -0.63
C LYS A 234 10.55 -3.76 -0.34
N GLN A 235 9.24 -3.86 -0.55
CA GLN A 235 8.51 -5.13 -0.60
C GLN A 235 8.23 -5.56 -2.05
N SER A 236 7.94 -6.85 -2.23
CA SER A 236 7.79 -7.46 -3.56
C SER A 236 6.43 -7.20 -4.22
N ALA A 237 5.38 -6.93 -3.45
CA ALA A 237 4.06 -6.63 -4.01
C ALA A 237 4.00 -5.19 -4.48
N THR A 238 3.45 -4.96 -5.67
CA THR A 238 3.31 -3.61 -6.24
C THR A 238 1.98 -2.96 -5.87
N VAL A 239 1.85 -1.67 -6.12
CA VAL A 239 0.55 -0.99 -6.16
C VAL A 239 0.25 -0.55 -7.59
N LEU A 240 -1.03 -0.32 -7.88
CA LEU A 240 -1.45 0.31 -9.14
C LEU A 240 -1.67 1.79 -8.87
N PHE A 241 -0.96 2.65 -9.59
CA PHE A 241 -1.01 4.10 -9.40
C PHE A 241 -1.71 4.77 -10.57
N ARG A 242 -2.80 5.49 -10.28
CA ARG A 242 -3.41 6.38 -11.26
C ARG A 242 -2.59 7.67 -11.31
N GLY A 243 -1.62 7.69 -12.22
CA GLY A 243 -0.73 8.84 -12.41
C GLY A 243 -1.46 10.19 -12.40
N GLY A 244 -0.78 11.24 -11.93
CA GLY A 244 -1.19 12.62 -12.20
C GLY A 244 -0.99 12.97 -13.68
N LYS A 245 -1.61 14.05 -14.16
CA LYS A 245 -1.24 14.62 -15.46
C LYS A 245 0.26 14.92 -15.41
N HIS A 246 1.05 14.15 -16.17
CA HIS A 246 2.44 14.46 -16.52
C HIS A 246 2.46 15.93 -16.97
N GLU A 247 3.00 16.85 -16.19
CA GLU A 247 4.40 17.31 -16.34
C GLU A 247 4.99 17.85 -15.02
N LEU A 248 4.21 17.99 -13.94
CA LEU A 248 4.61 18.85 -12.81
C LEU A 248 4.61 18.16 -11.43
N TYR A 249 4.08 16.95 -11.33
CA TYR A 249 3.82 16.31 -10.03
C TYR A 249 5.10 15.98 -9.24
N TYR A 250 6.16 15.54 -9.92
CA TYR A 250 7.46 15.27 -9.29
C TYR A 250 8.37 16.51 -9.22
N GLU A 251 8.18 17.50 -10.09
CA GLU A 251 9.04 18.69 -10.14
C GLU A 251 8.58 19.81 -9.18
N GLN A 252 7.28 19.95 -8.87
CA GLN A 252 6.79 21.16 -8.19
C GLN A 252 6.50 21.03 -6.69
N GLN A 253 6.24 19.85 -6.13
CA GLN A 253 5.79 19.77 -4.72
C GLN A 253 6.91 19.63 -3.69
N GLY A 254 8.07 19.09 -4.07
CA GLY A 254 9.21 18.94 -3.16
C GLY A 254 10.05 20.22 -3.07
N LEU A 255 10.57 20.68 -4.21
CA LEU A 255 11.55 21.77 -4.28
C LEU A 255 11.05 23.09 -3.69
N ALA A 256 9.77 23.43 -3.88
CA ALA A 256 9.21 24.68 -3.37
C ALA A 256 9.10 24.74 -1.83
N SER A 257 9.15 23.59 -1.14
CA SER A 257 9.10 23.49 0.33
C SER A 257 10.43 23.08 0.94
N GLU A 258 11.45 22.79 0.13
CA GLU A 258 12.76 22.39 0.61
C GLU A 258 13.66 23.60 0.89
N THR A 259 14.22 23.65 2.09
CA THR A 259 15.32 24.57 2.39
C THR A 259 16.62 23.98 1.84
N VAL A 260 17.06 24.47 0.69
CA VAL A 260 18.34 24.08 0.10
C VAL A 260 19.48 24.82 0.80
N THR A 261 20.38 24.10 1.45
CA THR A 261 21.62 24.68 2.01
C THR A 261 22.77 24.49 1.03
N LEU A 262 23.31 25.58 0.50
CA LEU A 262 24.46 25.56 -0.40
C LEU A 262 25.75 25.85 0.37
N PHE A 263 26.69 24.89 0.37
CA PHE A 263 28.05 25.10 0.86
C PHE A 263 28.96 25.47 -0.31
N ILE A 264 29.39 26.74 -0.37
CA ILE A 264 30.24 27.23 -1.44
C ILE A 264 31.61 27.61 -0.86
N PRO A 265 32.66 26.82 -1.09
CA PRO A 265 34.01 27.18 -0.66
C PRO A 265 34.50 28.37 -1.49
N LEU A 266 34.79 29.48 -0.83
CA LEU A 266 35.24 30.71 -1.50
C LEU A 266 36.73 30.69 -1.85
N SER A 267 37.53 29.82 -1.23
CA SER A 267 38.97 29.63 -1.52
C SER A 267 39.75 30.94 -1.72
N GLY A 268 39.57 31.90 -0.81
CA GLY A 268 40.22 33.22 -0.86
C GLY A 268 39.57 34.25 -1.80
N ARG A 269 38.46 33.93 -2.47
CA ARG A 269 37.72 34.82 -3.39
C ARG A 269 36.50 35.45 -2.74
N GLU A 270 36.63 35.96 -1.51
CA GLU A 270 35.50 36.57 -0.78
C GLU A 270 34.83 37.72 -1.54
N HIS A 271 35.59 38.43 -2.38
CA HIS A 271 35.07 39.52 -3.21
C HIS A 271 33.97 39.07 -4.20
N THR A 272 33.95 37.79 -4.63
CA THR A 272 32.92 37.27 -5.54
C THR A 272 31.62 36.89 -4.81
N TRP A 273 31.65 36.78 -3.48
CA TRP A 273 30.48 36.37 -2.69
C TRP A 273 29.30 37.32 -2.86
N ARG A 274 29.55 38.63 -2.97
CA ARG A 274 28.48 39.63 -3.12
C ARG A 274 27.69 39.40 -4.42
N GLU A 275 28.36 39.09 -5.52
CA GLU A 275 27.71 38.83 -6.81
C GLU A 275 27.04 37.45 -6.84
N LEU A 276 27.71 36.44 -6.29
CA LEU A 276 27.17 35.09 -6.18
C LEU A 276 25.91 35.05 -5.31
N ARG A 277 25.92 35.72 -4.15
CA ARG A 277 24.74 35.85 -3.29
C ARG A 277 23.58 36.53 -4.04
N ARG A 278 23.83 37.63 -4.75
CA ARG A 278 22.79 38.29 -5.56
C ARG A 278 22.26 37.40 -6.69
N PHE A 279 23.09 36.53 -7.25
CA PHE A 279 22.65 35.54 -8.22
C PHE A 279 21.73 34.50 -7.57
N LEU A 280 22.13 33.95 -6.41
CA LEU A 280 21.37 32.96 -5.65
C LEU A 280 20.05 33.52 -5.10
N ASP A 281 20.04 34.74 -4.57
CA ASP A 281 18.83 35.44 -4.08
C ASP A 281 17.81 35.70 -5.21
N ARG A 282 18.22 35.60 -6.49
CA ARG A 282 17.33 35.71 -7.66
C ARG A 282 16.80 34.35 -8.15
N GLN A 283 17.21 33.25 -7.52
CA GLN A 283 16.73 31.89 -7.86
C GLN A 283 15.54 31.44 -7.01
N THR A 284 15.06 32.28 -6.08
CA THR A 284 13.80 32.11 -5.33
C THR A 284 12.63 32.67 -6.12
#